data_AF-A0A7X0VC90-F1
#
_entry.id   AF-A0A7X0VC90-F1
#
_cell.length_a   1.000
_cell.length_b   1.000
_cell.length_c   1.000
_cell.angle_alpha   90.00
_cell.angle_beta   90.00
_cell.angle_gamma   90.00
#
_symmetry.space_group_name_H-M   'P 1'
#
loop_
_entity.id
_entity.type
_entity.pdbx_description
1 polymer ?
#
loop_
_entity_poly.entity_id
_entity_poly.type
_entity_poly.pdbx_seq_one_letter_code
_entity_poly.pdbx_strand_id
1 'polypeptide(L)'
;MNDQDPLIPARITDDEVARLPVHAGRADLLEDLMATPVVDRVDHRPTRPRRPVSAWLAVPAAAAAIAAIALVPVLRGGADGPTPDRQGPAGGNVPSASPSTPTTEASPAAEGVRSVPGGEYVALDAPGWTVEYVAEDGVTFAHDGQTLEIVSYPADAHASYYEDREHVSDPVPQELLGLASSTFTYSGDDHATIRPAEGDRFLEVRGSGMGLAAYRRLLGQLVQTDARGFADAVPPAIVTPYDKDEAIADLLRGVDVPDGFSAADVRLDGFHDRYQAAVAVAGAVGCAWLDVYAGGGAAGRQQALAALDGSGGWPLADDLASGMYGSVLRDTADQLRSGASTQDLRGGLC
;
A
#
# COMPACT_ATOMS: atom_id res chain seq x y z
N MET A 1 -46.92 -37.30 -34.08
CA MET A 1 -46.52 -37.70 -32.72
C MET A 1 -45.01 -37.86 -32.75
N ASN A 2 -44.29 -36.79 -32.42
CA ASN A 2 -42.83 -36.76 -32.32
C ASN A 2 -42.54 -36.32 -30.87
N ASP A 3 -42.18 -37.27 -30.02
CA ASP A 3 -41.63 -37.01 -28.70
C ASP A 3 -40.14 -36.72 -28.88
N GLN A 4 -39.76 -35.45 -28.73
CA GLN A 4 -38.38 -35.08 -28.47
C GLN A 4 -38.26 -34.79 -26.98
N ASP A 5 -37.74 -35.77 -26.25
CA ASP A 5 -37.34 -35.65 -24.86
C ASP A 5 -36.17 -34.64 -24.78
N PRO A 6 -36.27 -33.57 -23.98
CA PRO A 6 -35.18 -32.61 -23.86
C PRO A 6 -34.02 -33.26 -23.10
N LEU A 7 -32.89 -33.42 -23.79
CA LEU A 7 -31.62 -33.83 -23.19
C LEU A 7 -31.20 -32.80 -22.14
N ILE A 8 -31.46 -33.10 -20.87
CA ILE A 8 -30.89 -32.36 -19.75
C ILE A 8 -29.41 -32.76 -19.66
N PRO A 9 -28.46 -31.83 -19.86
CA PRO A 9 -27.04 -32.16 -19.75
C PRO A 9 -26.73 -32.66 -18.34
N ALA A 10 -25.94 -33.72 -18.25
CA ALA A 10 -25.50 -34.29 -16.98
C ALA A 10 -24.80 -33.21 -16.15
N ARG A 11 -25.15 -33.13 -14.86
CA ARG A 11 -24.53 -32.20 -13.92
C ARG A 11 -23.08 -32.65 -13.68
N ILE A 12 -22.14 -31.75 -13.92
CA ILE A 12 -20.72 -31.95 -13.58
C ILE A 12 -20.61 -32.12 -12.06
N THR A 13 -19.92 -33.17 -11.64
CA THR A 13 -19.71 -33.49 -10.22
C THR A 13 -18.44 -32.82 -9.69
N ASP A 14 -18.36 -32.57 -8.38
CA ASP A 14 -17.19 -31.94 -7.75
C ASP A 14 -15.90 -32.75 -7.98
N ASP A 15 -16.01 -34.07 -8.07
CA ASP A 15 -14.93 -34.99 -8.38
C ASP A 15 -14.42 -34.89 -9.83
N GLU A 16 -15.29 -34.47 -10.77
CA GLU A 16 -14.89 -34.17 -12.14
C GLU A 16 -14.21 -32.80 -12.21
N VAL A 17 -14.67 -31.82 -11.42
CA VAL A 17 -14.03 -30.50 -11.30
C VAL A 17 -12.62 -30.63 -10.71
N ALA A 18 -12.44 -31.43 -9.66
CA ALA A 18 -11.13 -31.66 -9.03
C ALA A 18 -10.12 -32.37 -9.94
N ARG A 19 -10.60 -33.03 -11.01
CA ARG A 19 -9.77 -33.72 -12.00
C ARG A 19 -9.52 -32.90 -13.26
N LEU A 20 -10.08 -31.69 -13.36
CA LEU A 20 -9.75 -30.80 -14.47
C LEU A 20 -8.27 -30.41 -14.38
N PRO A 21 -7.51 -30.54 -15.48
CA PRO A 21 -6.09 -30.18 -15.50
C PRO A 21 -5.91 -28.66 -15.57
N VAL A 22 -6.31 -27.96 -14.50
CA VAL A 22 -6.30 -26.49 -14.39
C VAL A 22 -4.88 -25.90 -14.48
N HIS A 23 -3.85 -26.69 -14.22
CA HIS A 23 -2.46 -26.26 -14.36
C HIS A 23 -1.90 -26.42 -15.77
N ALA A 24 -2.39 -27.39 -16.55
CA ALA A 24 -1.88 -27.64 -17.90
C ALA A 24 -2.48 -26.65 -18.93
N GLY A 25 -3.75 -26.26 -18.78
CA GLY A 25 -4.40 -25.34 -19.70
C GLY A 25 -3.98 -23.86 -19.58
N ARG A 26 -3.25 -23.49 -18.51
CA ARG A 26 -2.88 -22.09 -18.25
C ARG A 26 -1.72 -21.60 -19.14
N ALA A 27 -0.83 -22.50 -19.54
CA ALA A 27 0.25 -22.17 -20.48
C ALA A 27 -0.29 -21.95 -21.91
N ASP A 28 -1.19 -22.83 -22.37
CA ASP A 28 -1.79 -22.74 -23.70
C ASP A 28 -2.68 -21.49 -23.86
N LEU A 29 -3.41 -21.09 -22.81
CA LEU A 29 -4.23 -19.88 -22.81
C LEU A 29 -3.41 -18.59 -22.87
N LEU A 30 -2.18 -18.59 -22.32
CA LEU A 30 -1.29 -17.43 -22.40
C LEU A 30 -0.64 -17.33 -23.78
N GLU A 31 -0.33 -18.46 -24.41
CA GLU A 31 0.22 -18.47 -25.76
C GLU A 31 -0.79 -17.98 -26.80
N ASP A 32 -2.07 -18.38 -26.70
CA ASP A 32 -3.15 -17.95 -27.61
C ASP A 32 -3.50 -16.46 -27.44
N LEU A 33 -3.41 -15.94 -26.21
CA LEU A 33 -3.66 -14.52 -25.91
C LEU A 33 -2.50 -13.62 -26.35
N MET A 34 -1.27 -14.14 -26.39
CA MET A 34 -0.10 -13.45 -26.97
C MET A 34 -0.04 -13.57 -28.50
N ALA A 35 -0.64 -14.60 -29.07
CA ALA A 35 -0.69 -14.83 -30.52
C ALA A 35 -1.85 -14.09 -31.22
N THR A 36 -2.73 -13.43 -30.47
CA THR A 36 -3.83 -12.65 -31.06
C THR A 36 -3.24 -11.40 -31.74
N PRO A 37 -3.27 -11.30 -33.09
CA PRO A 37 -2.72 -10.14 -33.77
C PRO A 37 -3.56 -8.90 -33.44
N VAL A 38 -2.90 -7.85 -32.97
CA VAL A 38 -3.54 -6.54 -32.75
C VAL A 38 -4.09 -6.06 -34.10
N VAL A 39 -5.41 -6.06 -34.22
CA VAL A 39 -6.09 -5.52 -35.41
C VAL A 39 -5.84 -4.02 -35.42
N ASP A 40 -5.08 -3.55 -36.40
CA ASP A 40 -4.83 -2.13 -36.62
C ASP A 40 -6.17 -1.38 -36.71
N ARG A 41 -6.33 -0.43 -35.79
CA ARG A 41 -7.50 0.43 -35.71
C ARG A 41 -7.49 1.33 -36.94
N VAL A 42 -8.40 1.09 -37.88
CA VAL A 42 -8.62 1.96 -39.04
C VAL A 42 -9.10 3.32 -38.53
N ASP A 43 -8.22 4.32 -38.62
CA ASP A 43 -8.52 5.71 -38.31
C ASP A 43 -9.57 6.27 -39.29
N HIS A 44 -10.84 6.28 -38.90
CA HIS A 44 -11.86 7.09 -39.55
C HIS A 44 -11.78 8.53 -39.01
N ARG A 45 -10.87 9.33 -39.59
CA ARG A 45 -10.90 10.80 -39.41
C ARG A 45 -11.81 11.44 -40.47
N PRO A 46 -12.95 12.04 -40.08
CA PRO A 46 -13.71 12.89 -40.99
C PRO A 46 -12.92 14.16 -41.32
N THR A 47 -12.70 14.41 -42.61
CA THR A 47 -12.06 15.62 -43.14
C THR A 47 -13.01 16.82 -43.01
N ARG A 48 -12.68 17.76 -42.11
CA ARG A 48 -13.32 19.09 -42.07
C ARG A 48 -12.43 20.16 -42.75
N PRO A 49 -13.02 21.09 -43.52
CA PRO A 49 -12.28 22.13 -44.24
C PRO A 49 -11.70 23.20 -43.30
N ARG A 50 -10.46 23.59 -43.57
CA ARG A 50 -9.66 24.58 -42.83
C ARG A 50 -10.12 26.02 -43.12
N ARG A 51 -10.31 26.82 -42.06
CA ARG A 51 -10.26 28.30 -42.09
C ARG A 51 -9.06 28.77 -41.26
N PRO A 52 -8.34 29.83 -41.67
CA PRO A 52 -7.20 30.34 -40.93
C PRO A 52 -7.65 31.35 -39.87
N VAL A 53 -7.21 31.17 -38.63
CA VAL A 53 -7.28 32.22 -37.61
C VAL A 53 -6.04 32.17 -36.72
N SER A 54 -5.62 33.38 -36.37
CA SER A 54 -4.44 33.85 -35.67
C SER A 54 -4.07 33.13 -34.37
N ALA A 55 -2.75 33.01 -34.18
CA ALA A 55 -2.06 32.52 -33.00
C ALA A 55 -2.38 33.32 -31.73
N TRP A 56 -2.81 32.64 -30.67
CA TRP A 56 -2.63 33.06 -29.27
C TRP A 56 -2.38 31.84 -28.37
N LEU A 57 -1.49 32.08 -27.41
CA LEU A 57 -0.86 31.24 -26.39
C LEU A 57 -1.70 30.07 -25.83
N ALA A 58 -1.11 28.87 -25.86
CA ALA A 58 -1.61 27.67 -25.21
C ALA A 58 -1.10 27.61 -23.75
N VAL A 59 -2.02 27.45 -22.80
CA VAL A 59 -1.76 26.98 -21.44
C VAL A 59 -1.90 25.46 -21.47
N PRO A 60 -0.86 24.68 -21.15
CA PRO A 60 -1.02 23.23 -21.02
C PRO A 60 -1.57 22.88 -19.63
N ALA A 61 -2.71 22.20 -19.64
CA ALA A 61 -3.21 21.45 -18.50
C ALA A 61 -2.25 20.29 -18.21
N ALA A 62 -1.73 20.25 -16.99
CA ALA A 62 -0.90 19.15 -16.52
C ALA A 62 -1.80 17.95 -16.20
N ALA A 63 -1.64 16.88 -16.97
CA ALA A 63 -2.11 15.55 -16.60
C ALA A 63 -1.07 14.96 -15.64
N ALA A 64 -1.48 14.67 -14.41
CA ALA A 64 -0.64 14.03 -13.41
C ALA A 64 -0.42 12.56 -13.78
N ALA A 65 0.85 12.18 -13.93
CA ALA A 65 1.27 10.79 -13.94
C ALA A 65 1.75 10.46 -12.52
N ILE A 66 0.95 9.65 -11.82
CA ILE A 66 1.25 9.15 -10.48
C ILE A 66 2.34 8.08 -10.61
N ALA A 67 3.46 8.27 -9.93
CA ALA A 67 4.40 7.19 -9.65
C ALA A 67 3.80 6.35 -8.52
N ALA A 68 3.41 5.10 -8.84
CA ALA A 68 2.88 4.17 -7.87
C ALA A 68 3.98 3.78 -6.87
N ILE A 69 3.83 4.24 -5.62
CA ILE A 69 4.39 3.52 -4.48
C ILE A 69 3.51 2.29 -4.32
N ALA A 70 4.08 1.12 -4.59
CA ALA A 70 3.40 -0.14 -4.37
C ALA A 70 3.26 -0.37 -2.86
N LEU A 71 2.20 0.16 -2.26
CA LEU A 71 1.55 -0.58 -1.18
C LEU A 71 1.01 -1.85 -1.84
N VAL A 72 1.68 -2.97 -1.60
CA VAL A 72 1.14 -4.28 -1.91
C VAL A 72 0.12 -4.58 -0.81
N PRO A 73 -1.21 -4.52 -1.07
CA PRO A 73 -2.12 -5.27 -0.22
C PRO A 73 -1.71 -6.73 -0.36
N VAL A 74 -1.48 -7.41 0.76
CA VAL A 74 -1.30 -8.87 0.80
C VAL A 74 -2.61 -9.51 0.33
N LEU A 75 -2.76 -9.57 -1.00
CA LEU A 75 -3.71 -10.42 -1.69
C LEU A 75 -2.93 -11.68 -2.08
N ARG A 76 -3.39 -12.82 -1.54
CA ARG A 76 -3.00 -14.16 -1.98
C ARG A 76 -2.91 -14.24 -3.51
N GLY A 77 -1.75 -14.63 -4.04
CA GLY A 77 -1.61 -15.19 -5.39
C GLY A 77 -0.40 -14.68 -6.15
N GLY A 78 0.68 -15.45 -6.16
CA GLY A 78 1.94 -15.10 -6.80
C GLY A 78 2.08 -15.43 -8.30
N ALA A 79 3.30 -15.09 -8.75
CA ALA A 79 4.07 -15.47 -9.93
C ALA A 79 3.94 -14.65 -11.24
N ASP A 80 4.98 -13.82 -11.41
CA ASP A 80 5.99 -13.78 -12.50
C ASP A 80 5.62 -13.33 -13.92
N GLY A 81 6.22 -12.20 -14.29
CA GLY A 81 6.47 -11.77 -15.68
C GLY A 81 7.97 -11.56 -15.92
N PRO A 82 8.50 -11.85 -17.13
CA PRO A 82 9.92 -11.80 -17.42
C PRO A 82 10.43 -10.36 -17.68
N THR A 83 11.61 -10.04 -17.13
CA THR A 83 12.38 -8.82 -17.44
C THR A 83 13.07 -8.90 -18.80
N PRO A 84 13.02 -7.87 -19.66
CA PRO A 84 13.85 -7.81 -20.85
C PRO A 84 15.18 -7.06 -20.62
N ASP A 85 16.17 -7.50 -21.41
CA ASP A 85 17.57 -7.10 -21.43
C ASP A 85 17.86 -5.62 -21.74
N ARG A 86 19.03 -5.20 -21.26
CA ARG A 86 19.60 -3.84 -21.29
C ARG A 86 20.58 -3.66 -22.46
N GLN A 87 20.35 -2.70 -23.36
CA GLN A 87 21.37 -2.03 -24.19
C GLN A 87 20.98 -0.55 -24.45
N GLY A 88 21.83 0.41 -24.04
CA GLY A 88 21.64 1.88 -24.20
C GLY A 88 22.15 2.42 -25.55
N PRO A 89 22.69 3.68 -25.68
CA PRO A 89 22.59 4.89 -24.84
C PRO A 89 22.24 6.18 -25.65
N ALA A 90 21.74 7.24 -25.01
CA ALA A 90 21.92 8.65 -25.44
C ALA A 90 21.42 9.61 -24.34
N GLY A 91 22.17 10.69 -24.12
CA GLY A 91 22.03 11.60 -22.99
C GLY A 91 20.93 12.65 -23.11
N GLY A 92 20.66 13.31 -21.99
CA GLY A 92 19.77 14.44 -21.88
C GLY A 92 19.94 15.11 -20.52
N ASN A 93 20.38 16.37 -20.54
CA ASN A 93 20.67 17.19 -19.37
C ASN A 93 19.48 17.27 -18.40
N VAL A 94 19.75 16.96 -17.13
CA VAL A 94 18.82 17.11 -16.01
C VAL A 94 18.84 18.58 -15.55
N PRO A 95 17.72 19.32 -15.56
CA PRO A 95 17.59 20.54 -14.79
C PRO A 95 17.30 20.18 -13.34
N SER A 96 18.14 20.72 -12.45
CA SER A 96 17.96 20.76 -11.00
C SER A 96 16.52 21.16 -10.64
N ALA A 97 15.74 20.23 -10.09
CA ALA A 97 14.44 20.51 -9.53
C ALA A 97 14.60 20.80 -8.03
N SER A 98 14.03 21.92 -7.60
CA SER A 98 13.99 22.32 -6.20
C SER A 98 13.23 21.30 -5.37
N PRO A 99 13.73 20.93 -4.18
CA PRO A 99 13.07 20.00 -3.29
C PRO A 99 11.74 20.59 -2.83
N SER A 100 10.68 19.80 -2.88
CA SER A 100 9.60 19.94 -1.91
C SER A 100 10.27 19.83 -0.55
N THR A 101 10.28 20.91 0.22
CA THR A 101 10.76 20.87 1.60
C THR A 101 9.91 19.83 2.31
N PRO A 102 10.45 18.65 2.69
CA PRO A 102 9.82 17.95 3.78
C PRO A 102 9.78 18.97 4.92
N THR A 103 8.65 19.08 5.61
CA THR A 103 8.66 19.67 6.94
C THR A 103 9.38 18.65 7.83
N THR A 104 10.68 18.49 7.61
CA THR A 104 11.61 17.76 8.45
C THR A 104 11.84 18.67 9.63
N GLU A 105 10.90 18.69 10.57
CA GLU A 105 11.33 18.80 11.94
C GLU A 105 12.08 17.50 12.23
N ALA A 106 13.39 17.54 11.95
CA ALA A 106 14.32 16.52 12.38
C ALA A 106 14.19 16.46 13.90
N SER A 107 13.43 15.48 14.40
CA SER A 107 13.49 15.17 15.82
C SER A 107 14.93 14.76 16.10
N PRO A 108 15.62 15.42 17.05
CA PRO A 108 16.91 14.94 17.49
C PRO A 108 16.71 13.50 17.97
N ALA A 109 17.54 12.57 17.47
CA ALA A 109 17.54 11.20 17.94
C ALA A 109 17.53 11.20 19.47
N ALA A 110 16.50 10.60 20.07
CA ALA A 110 16.34 10.52 21.51
C ALA A 110 17.61 9.92 22.14
N GLU A 111 17.96 10.36 23.35
CA GLU A 111 19.10 9.81 24.11
C GLU A 111 18.95 8.29 24.27
N GLY A 112 19.57 7.50 23.37
CA GLY A 112 19.69 6.04 23.40
C GLY A 112 18.38 5.27 23.57
N VAL A 113 17.93 4.55 22.53
CA VAL A 113 16.72 3.72 22.65
C VAL A 113 16.93 2.62 23.70
N ARG A 114 16.01 2.55 24.66
CA ARG A 114 16.05 1.51 25.70
C ARG A 114 15.83 0.13 25.08
N SER A 115 16.82 -0.74 25.19
CA SER A 115 16.68 -2.14 24.80
C SER A 115 15.81 -2.93 25.79
N VAL A 116 14.84 -3.65 25.25
CA VAL A 116 14.00 -4.62 25.97
C VAL A 116 14.10 -5.95 25.20
N PRO A 117 14.88 -6.93 25.69
CA PRO A 117 14.98 -8.24 25.03
C PRO A 117 13.61 -8.92 24.89
N GLY A 118 13.26 -9.33 23.68
CA GLY A 118 11.94 -9.91 23.38
C GLY A 118 10.82 -8.86 23.29
N GLY A 119 11.16 -7.57 23.20
CA GLY A 119 10.22 -6.51 22.87
C GLY A 119 9.64 -6.68 21.47
N GLU A 120 8.38 -6.25 21.30
CA GLU A 120 7.63 -6.40 20.04
C GLU A 120 8.09 -5.41 18.96
N TYR A 121 8.63 -4.26 19.37
CA TYR A 121 8.99 -3.17 18.46
C TYR A 121 10.49 -3.12 18.23
N VAL A 122 10.89 -2.62 17.06
CA VAL A 122 12.29 -2.42 16.69
C VAL A 122 12.51 -0.96 16.33
N ALA A 123 13.44 -0.32 17.02
CA ALA A 123 13.88 1.04 16.71
C ALA A 123 15.28 1.03 16.10
N LEU A 124 15.65 2.13 15.45
CA LEU A 124 16.98 2.37 14.90
C LEU A 124 17.72 3.40 15.75
N ASP A 125 18.79 2.98 16.41
CA ASP A 125 19.71 3.86 17.15
C ASP A 125 20.90 4.27 16.27
N ALA A 126 20.60 5.02 15.20
CA ALA A 126 21.59 5.47 14.22
C ALA A 126 21.50 6.99 13.99
N PRO A 127 22.56 7.77 14.31
CA PRO A 127 22.56 9.21 14.10
C PRO A 127 22.31 9.60 12.64
N GLY A 128 21.49 10.63 12.44
CA GLY A 128 21.16 11.18 11.11
C GLY A 128 19.98 10.52 10.41
N TRP A 129 19.52 9.36 10.88
CA TRP A 129 18.32 8.70 10.38
C TRP A 129 17.05 9.30 10.97
N THR A 130 16.03 9.44 10.14
CA THR A 130 14.71 9.95 10.55
C THR A 130 13.63 8.96 10.17
N VAL A 131 12.62 8.82 11.01
CA VAL A 131 11.39 8.10 10.65
C VAL A 131 10.67 8.87 9.54
N GLU A 132 10.43 8.20 8.42
CA GLU A 132 9.71 8.73 7.26
C GLU A 132 8.25 8.25 7.25
N TYR A 133 8.02 7.01 7.65
CA TYR A 133 6.73 6.35 7.56
C TYR A 133 6.55 5.37 8.73
N VAL A 134 5.35 5.31 9.30
CA VAL A 134 4.99 4.34 10.34
C VAL A 134 3.59 3.82 10.09
N ALA A 135 3.45 2.49 10.11
CA ALA A 135 2.18 1.78 10.07
C ALA A 135 2.15 0.69 11.15
N GLU A 136 1.01 0.01 11.26
CA GLU A 136 0.79 -1.04 12.26
C GLU A 136 1.87 -2.14 12.21
N ASP A 137 2.28 -2.53 11.00
CA ASP A 137 3.17 -3.64 10.75
C ASP A 137 4.60 -3.23 10.38
N GLY A 138 4.93 -1.93 10.34
CA GLY A 138 6.27 -1.53 9.95
C GLY A 138 6.62 -0.06 10.12
N VAL A 139 7.92 0.21 9.96
CA VAL A 139 8.52 1.54 10.03
C VAL A 139 9.59 1.69 8.96
N THR A 140 9.63 2.86 8.32
CA THR A 140 10.67 3.24 7.37
C THR A 140 11.49 4.39 7.94
N PHE A 141 12.80 4.22 7.93
CA PHE A 141 13.77 5.26 8.24
C PHE A 141 14.46 5.72 6.95
N ALA A 142 14.85 6.99 6.89
CA ALA A 142 15.58 7.56 5.76
C ALA A 142 16.80 8.38 6.20
N HIS A 143 17.86 8.37 5.39
CA HIS A 143 19.05 9.21 5.55
C HIS A 143 19.80 9.38 4.22
N ASP A 144 19.98 10.61 3.74
CA ASP A 144 20.79 10.95 2.55
C ASP A 144 20.50 10.09 1.29
N GLY A 145 19.22 9.80 1.03
CA GLY A 145 18.77 8.98 -0.10
C GLY A 145 18.86 7.46 0.13
N GLN A 146 19.23 7.04 1.33
CA GLN A 146 19.17 5.66 1.80
C GLN A 146 17.88 5.44 2.59
N THR A 147 17.33 4.23 2.54
CA THR A 147 16.18 3.84 3.36
C THR A 147 16.45 2.54 4.11
N LEU A 148 15.80 2.39 5.26
CA LEU A 148 15.75 1.16 6.03
C LEU A 148 14.29 0.93 6.44
N GLU A 149 13.70 -0.11 5.88
CA GLU A 149 12.35 -0.56 6.18
C GLU A 149 12.41 -1.74 7.15
N ILE A 150 11.56 -1.74 8.16
CA ILE A 150 11.37 -2.84 9.10
C ILE A 150 9.91 -3.23 9.03
N VAL A 151 9.62 -4.47 8.63
CA VAL A 151 8.26 -4.98 8.50
C VAL A 151 8.11 -6.27 9.29
N SER A 152 6.97 -6.41 9.95
CA SER A 152 6.59 -7.57 10.73
C SER A 152 5.45 -8.31 10.03
N TYR A 153 5.65 -9.59 9.75
CA TYR A 153 4.69 -10.43 9.03
C TYR A 153 4.14 -11.55 9.92
N PRO A 154 2.97 -12.12 9.62
CA PRO A 154 2.49 -13.34 10.28
C PRO A 154 3.46 -14.52 10.14
N ALA A 155 3.69 -15.28 11.20
CA ALA A 155 4.64 -16.40 11.24
C ALA A 155 4.31 -17.50 10.23
N ASP A 156 3.02 -17.73 9.93
CA ASP A 156 2.59 -18.77 8.99
C ASP A 156 2.97 -18.44 7.53
N ALA A 157 3.26 -17.18 7.22
CA ALA A 157 3.78 -16.76 5.93
C ALA A 157 5.30 -16.95 5.78
N HIS A 158 6.04 -17.18 6.87
CA HIS A 158 7.51 -17.20 6.86
C HIS A 158 8.08 -18.18 5.83
N ALA A 159 7.61 -19.43 5.81
CA ALA A 159 8.19 -20.46 4.95
C ALA A 159 8.06 -20.12 3.46
N SER A 160 6.85 -19.76 3.01
CA SER A 160 6.63 -19.35 1.62
C SER A 160 7.35 -18.05 1.27
N TYR A 161 7.42 -17.13 2.23
CA TYR A 161 8.09 -15.85 2.02
C TYR A 161 9.61 -16.02 1.91
N TYR A 162 10.19 -16.88 2.72
CA TYR A 162 11.62 -17.21 2.65
C TYR A 162 11.96 -17.94 1.34
N GLU A 163 11.14 -18.92 0.92
CA GLU A 163 11.31 -19.66 -0.34
C GLU A 163 11.29 -18.72 -1.56
N ASP A 164 10.37 -17.75 -1.60
CA ASP A 164 10.33 -16.71 -2.64
C ASP A 164 11.68 -15.98 -2.76
N ARG A 165 12.33 -15.70 -1.63
CA ARG A 165 13.57 -14.93 -1.57
C ARG A 165 14.79 -15.73 -1.99
N GLU A 166 14.76 -17.05 -1.84
CA GLU A 166 15.81 -17.94 -2.38
C GLU A 166 15.89 -17.89 -3.91
N HIS A 167 14.81 -17.48 -4.61
CA HIS A 167 14.85 -17.26 -6.05
C HIS A 167 15.56 -15.95 -6.46
N VAL A 168 15.76 -15.02 -5.51
CA VAL A 168 16.46 -13.74 -5.75
C VAL A 168 17.97 -13.92 -5.64
N SER A 169 18.44 -14.57 -4.57
CA SER A 169 19.87 -14.85 -4.33
C SER A 169 20.05 -15.97 -3.32
N ASP A 170 21.20 -16.65 -3.35
CA ASP A 170 21.57 -17.57 -2.26
C ASP A 170 21.57 -16.84 -0.91
N PRO A 171 20.93 -17.41 0.14
CA PRO A 171 20.88 -16.78 1.45
C PRO A 171 22.29 -16.72 2.07
N VAL A 172 22.67 -15.55 2.56
CA VAL A 172 23.93 -15.36 3.29
C VAL A 172 23.64 -15.30 4.79
N PRO A 173 24.28 -16.13 5.62
CA PRO A 173 24.10 -16.09 7.08
C PRO A 173 24.38 -14.69 7.65
N GLN A 174 23.50 -14.22 8.52
CA GLN A 174 23.56 -12.92 9.19
C GLN A 174 22.97 -13.05 10.60
N GLU A 175 23.45 -12.24 11.56
CA GLU A 175 22.77 -12.09 12.84
C GLU A 175 21.89 -10.83 12.82
N LEU A 176 20.66 -10.94 13.31
CA LEU A 176 19.75 -9.81 13.45
C LEU A 176 19.02 -9.92 14.80
N LEU A 177 19.26 -8.93 15.66
CA LEU A 177 18.68 -8.85 17.01
C LEU A 177 18.94 -10.15 17.82
N GLY A 178 20.16 -10.68 17.74
CA GLY A 178 20.59 -11.88 18.46
C GLY A 178 20.15 -13.23 17.87
N LEU A 179 19.48 -13.23 16.70
CA LEU A 179 19.06 -14.47 16.03
C LEU A 179 19.81 -14.71 14.73
N ALA A 180 20.13 -15.99 14.48
CA ALA A 180 20.59 -16.46 13.18
C ALA A 180 19.49 -16.24 12.13
N SER A 181 19.82 -15.42 11.14
CA SER A 181 18.94 -14.90 10.10
C SER A 181 19.62 -15.04 8.73
N SER A 182 18.90 -14.74 7.67
CA SER A 182 19.42 -14.82 6.30
C SER A 182 19.29 -13.49 5.58
N THR A 183 20.38 -13.04 4.98
CA THR A 183 20.39 -11.87 4.09
C THR A 183 20.29 -12.31 2.63
N PHE A 184 19.39 -11.68 1.90
CA PHE A 184 19.19 -11.78 0.45
C PHE A 184 19.60 -10.46 -0.21
N THR A 185 20.14 -10.54 -1.43
CA THR A 185 20.66 -9.39 -2.18
C THR A 185 19.94 -9.26 -3.52
N TYR A 186 19.15 -8.19 -3.68
CA TYR A 186 18.44 -7.90 -4.92
C TYR A 186 19.34 -7.19 -5.94
N SER A 187 20.19 -6.29 -5.46
CA SER A 187 21.16 -5.53 -6.24
C SER A 187 22.40 -5.19 -5.41
N GLY A 188 23.35 -4.44 -5.98
CA GLY A 188 24.53 -3.99 -5.23
C GLY A 188 24.22 -3.01 -4.09
N ASP A 189 23.00 -2.48 -4.02
CA ASP A 189 22.55 -1.44 -3.12
C ASP A 189 21.15 -1.70 -2.49
N ASP A 190 20.62 -2.92 -2.62
CA ASP A 190 19.32 -3.34 -2.07
C ASP A 190 19.43 -4.75 -1.46
N HIS A 191 19.17 -4.82 -0.16
CA HIS A 191 19.39 -5.99 0.68
C HIS A 191 18.24 -6.19 1.66
N ALA A 192 17.82 -7.43 1.87
CA ALA A 192 16.82 -7.79 2.88
C ALA A 192 17.36 -8.85 3.81
N THR A 193 17.06 -8.76 5.11
CA THR A 193 17.40 -9.76 6.12
C THR A 193 16.12 -10.25 6.78
N ILE A 194 15.89 -11.55 6.73
CA ILE A 194 14.70 -12.20 7.25
C ILE A 194 15.10 -12.97 8.51
N ARG A 195 14.43 -12.64 9.63
CA ARG A 195 14.55 -13.40 10.90
C ARG A 195 13.67 -14.64 10.84
N PRO A 196 14.05 -15.73 11.53
CA PRO A 196 13.12 -16.82 11.79
C PRO A 196 11.87 -16.29 12.50
N ALA A 197 10.75 -16.99 12.33
CA ALA A 197 9.53 -16.68 13.06
C ALA A 197 9.70 -16.88 14.58
N GLU A 198 9.20 -15.93 15.35
CA GLU A 198 9.12 -15.96 16.81
C GLU A 198 7.66 -15.70 17.23
N GLY A 199 7.05 -16.65 17.93
CA GLY A 199 5.63 -16.54 18.27
C GLY A 199 4.75 -16.60 17.01
N ASP A 200 3.92 -15.58 16.83
CA ASP A 200 2.97 -15.44 15.72
C ASP A 200 3.48 -14.51 14.60
N ARG A 201 4.73 -14.03 14.68
CA ARG A 201 5.29 -13.12 13.67
C ARG A 201 6.73 -13.45 13.27
N PHE A 202 7.19 -12.86 12.16
CA PHE A 202 8.60 -12.80 11.78
C PHE A 202 8.94 -11.39 11.26
N LEU A 203 10.22 -11.02 11.27
CA LEU A 203 10.70 -9.70 10.86
C LEU A 203 11.46 -9.79 9.54
N GLU A 204 11.20 -8.85 8.64
CA GLU A 204 12.12 -8.48 7.57
C GLU A 204 12.67 -7.08 7.82
N VAL A 205 13.98 -6.91 7.59
CA VAL A 205 14.59 -5.59 7.52
C VAL A 205 15.15 -5.42 6.12
N ARG A 206 14.73 -4.40 5.38
CA ARG A 206 15.21 -4.11 4.03
C ARG A 206 15.91 -2.77 3.97
N GLY A 207 17.12 -2.74 3.42
CA GLY A 207 17.89 -1.52 3.22
C GLY A 207 18.12 -1.26 1.74
N SER A 208 17.87 -0.02 1.32
CA SER A 208 18.03 0.42 -0.07
C SER A 208 18.95 1.65 -0.18
N GLY A 209 19.63 1.80 -1.31
CA GLY A 209 20.56 2.91 -1.57
C GLY A 209 21.91 2.77 -0.87
N MET A 210 22.23 1.58 -0.33
CA MET A 210 23.46 1.34 0.42
C MET A 210 24.05 -0.04 0.11
N GLY A 211 25.37 -0.13 -0.01
CA GLY A 211 26.02 -1.43 -0.22
C GLY A 211 25.97 -2.33 1.02
N LEU A 212 26.10 -3.64 0.82
CA LEU A 212 25.96 -4.69 1.84
C LEU A 212 26.72 -4.41 3.15
N ALA A 213 27.93 -3.87 3.08
CA ALA A 213 28.73 -3.56 4.25
C ALA A 213 28.15 -2.42 5.11
N ALA A 214 27.52 -1.41 4.48
CA ALA A 214 26.84 -0.33 5.18
C ALA A 214 25.53 -0.83 5.80
N TYR A 215 24.75 -1.59 5.02
CA TYR A 215 23.53 -2.25 5.48
C TYR A 215 23.77 -3.11 6.73
N ARG A 216 24.78 -3.99 6.72
CA ARG A 216 25.13 -4.82 7.89
C ARG A 216 25.52 -4.02 9.13
N ARG A 217 26.20 -2.88 8.97
CA ARG A 217 26.50 -1.98 10.11
C ARG A 217 25.22 -1.36 10.67
N LEU A 218 24.24 -1.07 9.81
CA LEU A 218 22.96 -0.51 10.22
C LEU A 218 22.10 -1.54 10.97
N LEU A 219 22.11 -2.80 10.53
CA LEU A 219 21.46 -3.90 11.27
C LEU A 219 21.98 -4.02 12.72
N GLY A 220 23.27 -3.78 12.94
CA GLY A 220 23.88 -3.78 14.27
C GLY A 220 23.50 -2.60 15.16
N GLN A 221 22.78 -1.61 14.64
CA GLN A 221 22.24 -0.45 15.37
C GLN A 221 20.73 -0.58 15.64
N LEU A 222 20.12 -1.70 15.26
CA LEU A 222 18.73 -1.98 15.60
C LEU A 222 18.61 -2.45 17.05
N VAL A 223 17.57 -1.95 17.71
CA VAL A 223 17.28 -2.23 19.12
C VAL A 223 15.85 -2.74 19.25
N GLN A 224 15.68 -3.94 19.82
CA GLN A 224 14.37 -4.40 20.29
C GLN A 224 13.94 -3.60 21.50
N THR A 225 12.68 -3.17 21.53
CA THR A 225 12.11 -2.34 22.58
C THR A 225 10.62 -2.62 22.81
N ASP A 226 10.06 -2.08 23.88
CA ASP A 226 8.62 -2.12 24.14
C ASP A 226 7.90 -0.94 23.46
N ALA A 227 6.57 -0.91 23.51
CA ALA A 227 5.79 0.18 22.89
C ALA A 227 6.20 1.56 23.40
N ARG A 228 6.56 1.69 24.69
CA ARG A 228 6.96 2.99 25.24
C ARG A 228 8.33 3.40 24.74
N GLY A 229 9.29 2.49 24.71
CA GLY A 229 10.61 2.76 24.16
C GLY A 229 10.58 3.05 22.66
N PHE A 230 9.64 2.47 21.91
CA PHE A 230 9.41 2.84 20.51
C PHE A 230 8.76 4.23 20.39
N ALA A 231 7.76 4.52 21.22
CA ALA A 231 7.13 5.86 21.29
C ALA A 231 8.15 6.97 21.58
N ASP A 232 9.13 6.70 22.46
CA ASP A 232 10.20 7.63 22.78
C ASP A 232 11.21 7.80 21.61
N ALA A 233 11.27 6.85 20.68
CA ALA A 233 12.19 6.84 19.55
C ALA A 233 11.61 7.45 18.26
N VAL A 234 10.28 7.56 18.15
CA VAL A 234 9.61 8.15 16.99
C VAL A 234 9.35 9.64 17.17
N PRO A 235 9.20 10.43 16.08
CA PRO A 235 8.85 11.84 16.16
C PRO A 235 7.50 12.06 16.85
N PRO A 236 7.27 13.21 17.50
CA PRO A 236 5.99 13.55 18.14
C PRO A 236 4.77 13.58 17.20
N ALA A 237 5.00 13.63 15.89
CA ALA A 237 3.93 13.60 14.88
C ALA A 237 3.34 12.20 14.66
N ILE A 238 3.99 11.15 15.16
CA ILE A 238 3.48 9.78 15.07
C ILE A 238 2.41 9.59 16.14
N VAL A 239 1.24 9.11 15.71
CA VAL A 239 0.16 8.70 16.59
C VAL A 239 0.56 7.40 17.27
N THR A 240 0.56 7.41 18.58
CA THR A 240 0.95 6.30 19.44
C THR A 240 -0.29 5.63 20.05
N PRO A 241 -0.14 4.42 20.64
CA PRO A 241 -1.22 3.82 21.43
C PRO A 241 -1.70 4.66 22.62
N TYR A 242 -0.93 5.67 23.04
CA TYR A 242 -1.20 6.46 24.25
C TYR A 242 -1.98 7.76 23.98
N ASP A 243 -1.94 8.29 22.76
CA ASP A 243 -2.57 9.54 22.34
C ASP A 243 -3.57 9.35 21.18
N LYS A 244 -3.80 8.11 20.73
CA LYS A 244 -4.71 7.79 19.63
C LYS A 244 -6.12 8.38 19.75
N ASP A 245 -6.71 8.41 20.95
CA ASP A 245 -8.06 8.94 21.13
C ASP A 245 -8.12 10.45 20.84
N GLU A 246 -7.07 11.18 21.22
CA GLU A 246 -6.92 12.61 20.90
C GLU A 246 -6.69 12.82 19.41
N ALA A 247 -5.82 12.01 18.80
CA ALA A 247 -5.54 12.08 17.37
C ALA A 247 -6.79 11.79 16.50
N ILE A 248 -7.58 10.78 16.87
CA ILE A 248 -8.84 10.43 16.19
C ILE A 248 -9.85 11.59 16.34
N ALA A 249 -10.02 12.12 17.55
CA ALA A 249 -10.92 13.25 17.79
C ALA A 249 -10.52 14.50 16.99
N ASP A 250 -9.22 14.73 16.83
CA ASP A 250 -8.66 15.80 16.01
C ASP A 250 -8.97 15.60 14.51
N LEU A 251 -8.73 14.40 13.98
CA LEU A 251 -9.01 14.03 12.58
C LEU A 251 -10.50 14.13 12.23
N LEU A 252 -11.39 13.80 13.17
CA LEU A 252 -12.84 13.87 12.97
C LEU A 252 -13.39 15.30 12.99
N ARG A 253 -12.58 16.31 13.34
CA ARG A 253 -13.07 17.69 13.45
C ARG A 253 -13.45 18.24 12.07
N GLY A 254 -14.74 18.52 11.89
CA GLY A 254 -15.26 19.05 10.62
C GLY A 254 -15.49 17.99 9.55
N VAL A 255 -15.46 16.71 9.93
CA VAL A 255 -15.88 15.58 9.08
C VAL A 255 -17.38 15.38 9.23
N ASP A 256 -18.08 15.23 8.11
CA ASP A 256 -19.49 14.85 8.12
C ASP A 256 -19.60 13.36 8.49
N VAL A 257 -20.08 13.06 9.69
CA VAL A 257 -20.28 11.69 10.19
C VAL A 257 -21.77 11.36 10.34
N PRO A 258 -22.19 10.09 10.18
CA PRO A 258 -23.58 9.71 10.36
C PRO A 258 -24.00 9.75 11.84
N ASP A 259 -25.31 9.88 12.10
CA ASP A 259 -25.84 9.90 13.45
C ASP A 259 -25.42 8.65 14.25
N GLY A 260 -24.86 8.88 15.45
CA GLY A 260 -24.39 7.82 16.33
C GLY A 260 -22.95 7.38 16.10
N PHE A 261 -22.28 7.83 15.03
CA PHE A 261 -20.86 7.61 14.84
C PHE A 261 -20.02 8.48 15.79
N SER A 262 -18.92 7.93 16.28
CA SER A 262 -18.04 8.53 17.28
C SER A 262 -16.59 8.10 17.10
N ALA A 263 -15.67 8.74 17.84
CA ALA A 263 -14.26 8.35 17.86
C ALA A 263 -14.05 6.89 18.30
N ALA A 264 -14.95 6.33 19.12
CA ALA A 264 -14.85 4.94 19.59
C ALA A 264 -15.12 3.90 18.49
N ASP A 265 -15.68 4.32 17.35
CA ASP A 265 -15.93 3.46 16.20
C ASP A 265 -14.71 3.33 15.28
N VAL A 266 -13.67 4.14 15.50
CA VAL A 266 -12.42 4.08 14.75
C VAL A 266 -11.45 3.12 15.43
N ARG A 267 -10.96 2.14 14.65
CA ARG A 267 -9.87 1.26 15.09
C ARG A 267 -8.54 1.81 14.65
N LEU A 268 -7.69 2.10 15.61
CA LEU A 268 -6.32 2.53 15.41
C LEU A 268 -5.46 1.81 16.43
N ASP A 269 -4.80 0.74 16.00
CA ASP A 269 -3.99 -0.13 16.85
C ASP A 269 -2.51 0.03 16.50
N GLY A 270 -1.62 0.03 17.51
CA GLY A 270 -0.20 0.25 17.28
C GLY A 270 0.16 1.71 16.97
N PHE A 271 1.16 1.89 16.10
CA PHE A 271 1.71 3.19 15.73
C PHE A 271 1.32 3.54 14.30
N HIS A 272 0.99 4.81 14.08
CA HIS A 272 0.59 5.31 12.78
C HIS A 272 1.20 6.67 12.56
N ASP A 273 1.76 6.90 11.37
CA ASP A 273 1.93 8.27 10.94
C ASP A 273 0.58 8.95 10.71
N ARG A 274 0.64 10.26 10.51
CA ARG A 274 -0.57 11.08 10.38
C ARG A 274 -1.44 10.66 9.18
N TYR A 275 -0.82 10.25 8.07
CA TYR A 275 -1.53 9.79 6.88
C TYR A 275 -2.27 8.49 7.18
N GLN A 276 -1.62 7.49 7.79
CA GLN A 276 -2.26 6.21 8.12
C GLN A 276 -3.39 6.37 9.14
N ALA A 277 -3.21 7.25 10.14
CA ALA A 277 -4.29 7.59 11.07
C ALA A 277 -5.49 8.23 10.34
N ALA A 278 -5.24 9.13 9.39
CA ALA A 278 -6.28 9.75 8.57
C ALA A 278 -7.00 8.73 7.67
N VAL A 279 -6.26 7.76 7.09
CA VAL A 279 -6.84 6.66 6.30
C VAL A 279 -7.78 5.82 7.16
N ALA A 280 -7.37 5.43 8.37
CA ALA A 280 -8.21 4.65 9.29
C ALA A 280 -9.50 5.40 9.67
N VAL A 281 -9.40 6.69 10.00
CA VAL A 281 -10.57 7.54 10.31
C VAL A 281 -11.50 7.66 9.10
N ALA A 282 -10.95 7.98 7.93
CA ALA A 282 -11.73 8.16 6.72
C ALA A 282 -12.39 6.86 6.25
N GLY A 283 -11.71 5.71 6.39
CA GLY A 283 -12.28 4.38 6.17
C GLY A 283 -13.46 4.09 7.09
N ALA A 284 -13.27 4.23 8.41
CA ALA A 284 -14.33 4.00 9.39
C ALA A 284 -15.58 4.89 9.12
N VAL A 285 -15.38 6.17 8.84
CA VAL A 285 -16.47 7.10 8.48
C VAL A 285 -17.15 6.68 7.17
N GLY A 286 -16.36 6.34 6.14
CA GLY A 286 -16.87 5.86 4.86
C GLY A 286 -17.74 4.60 5.01
N CYS A 287 -17.30 3.65 5.84
CA CYS A 287 -18.04 2.42 6.14
C CYS A 287 -19.35 2.70 6.86
N ALA A 288 -19.35 3.61 7.82
CA ALA A 288 -20.58 4.03 8.50
C ALA A 288 -21.57 4.69 7.52
N TRP A 289 -21.09 5.46 6.54
CA TRP A 289 -21.96 5.98 5.48
C TRP A 289 -22.48 4.90 4.54
N LEU A 290 -21.69 3.86 4.25
CA LEU A 290 -22.16 2.68 3.50
C LEU A 290 -23.26 1.92 4.27
N ASP A 291 -23.18 1.83 5.60
CA ASP A 291 -24.25 1.29 6.44
C ASP A 291 -25.56 2.10 6.31
N VAL A 292 -25.46 3.43 6.39
CA VAL A 292 -26.61 4.33 6.20
C VAL A 292 -27.20 4.19 4.79
N TYR A 293 -26.36 4.07 3.76
CA TYR A 293 -26.82 3.89 2.39
C TYR A 293 -27.55 2.54 2.20
N ALA A 294 -26.99 1.46 2.74
CA ALA A 294 -27.55 0.12 2.59
C ALA A 294 -28.87 -0.06 3.36
N GLY A 295 -28.92 0.38 4.62
CA GLY A 295 -30.06 0.22 5.51
C GLY A 295 -31.11 1.33 5.42
N GLY A 296 -30.74 2.48 4.84
CA GLY A 296 -31.59 3.66 4.79
C GLY A 296 -32.63 3.67 3.66
N GLY A 297 -33.69 4.46 3.87
CA GLY A 297 -34.60 4.87 2.80
C GLY A 297 -33.94 5.88 1.84
N ALA A 298 -34.72 6.44 0.91
CA ALA A 298 -34.23 7.40 -0.08
C ALA A 298 -33.46 8.59 0.53
N ALA A 299 -33.93 9.11 1.66
CA ALA A 299 -33.28 10.21 2.36
C ALA A 299 -31.89 9.82 2.91
N GLY A 300 -31.78 8.66 3.57
CA GLY A 300 -30.50 8.18 4.10
C GLY A 300 -29.48 7.91 2.99
N ARG A 301 -29.93 7.33 1.87
CA ARG A 301 -29.07 7.16 0.68
C ARG A 301 -28.57 8.48 0.12
N GLN A 302 -29.44 9.49 0.03
CA GLN A 302 -29.05 10.80 -0.46
C GLN A 302 -28.07 11.48 0.49
N GLN A 303 -28.27 11.36 1.80
CA GLN A 303 -27.37 11.89 2.82
C GLN A 303 -25.98 11.25 2.72
N ALA A 304 -25.91 9.92 2.64
CA ALA A 304 -24.65 9.20 2.47
C ALA A 304 -23.91 9.61 1.19
N LEU A 305 -24.62 9.72 0.07
CA LEU A 305 -24.02 10.20 -1.19
C LEU A 305 -23.50 11.63 -1.07
N ALA A 306 -24.21 12.52 -0.40
CA ALA A 306 -23.78 13.90 -0.23
C ALA A 306 -22.51 14.00 0.64
N ALA A 307 -22.45 13.23 1.74
CA ALA A 307 -21.30 13.21 2.63
C ALA A 307 -20.05 12.65 1.94
N LEU A 308 -20.18 11.50 1.26
CA LEU A 308 -19.07 10.88 0.53
C LEU A 308 -18.57 11.74 -0.64
N ASP A 309 -19.46 12.42 -1.35
CA ASP A 309 -19.09 13.36 -2.43
C ASP A 309 -18.37 14.61 -1.90
N GLY A 310 -18.81 15.11 -0.74
CA GLY A 310 -18.24 16.26 -0.05
C GLY A 310 -16.91 15.98 0.67
N SER A 311 -16.45 14.72 0.69
CA SER A 311 -15.30 14.31 1.51
C SER A 311 -13.99 15.02 1.17
N GLY A 312 -13.86 15.50 -0.08
CA GLY A 312 -12.70 16.31 -0.49
C GLY A 312 -12.63 17.70 0.16
N GLY A 313 -13.68 18.12 0.87
CA GLY A 313 -13.70 19.35 1.66
C GLY A 313 -13.49 19.14 3.16
N TRP A 314 -13.31 17.90 3.62
CA TRP A 314 -13.03 17.63 5.02
C TRP A 314 -11.61 18.06 5.39
N PRO A 315 -11.38 18.57 6.62
CA PRO A 315 -10.03 18.96 7.04
C PRO A 315 -9.00 17.84 6.94
N LEU A 316 -9.38 16.58 7.20
CA LEU A 316 -8.49 15.43 7.04
C LEU A 316 -8.08 15.14 5.58
N ALA A 317 -8.70 15.79 4.58
CA ALA A 317 -8.32 15.60 3.19
C ALA A 317 -6.90 16.13 2.90
N ASP A 318 -6.43 17.10 3.67
CA ASP A 318 -5.04 17.59 3.59
C ASP A 318 -4.05 16.50 4.04
N ASP A 319 -4.39 15.77 5.10
CA ASP A 319 -3.60 14.62 5.58
C ASP A 319 -3.56 13.47 4.55
N LEU A 320 -4.62 13.32 3.74
CA LEU A 320 -4.73 12.30 2.70
C LEU A 320 -4.16 12.71 1.34
N ALA A 321 -3.79 13.97 1.15
CA ALA A 321 -3.45 14.54 -0.16
C ALA A 321 -2.16 13.95 -0.77
N SER A 322 -1.27 13.41 0.06
CA SER A 322 -0.01 12.79 -0.36
C SER A 322 -0.17 11.36 -0.89
N GLY A 323 -1.33 10.72 -0.67
CA GLY A 323 -1.55 9.32 -1.01
C GLY A 323 -2.76 9.07 -1.89
N MET A 324 -2.94 7.80 -2.26
CA MET A 324 -4.02 7.37 -3.15
C MET A 324 -5.40 7.42 -2.48
N TYR A 325 -5.44 7.51 -1.15
CA TYR A 325 -6.70 7.45 -0.41
C TYR A 325 -7.56 8.72 -0.53
N GLY A 326 -6.97 9.86 -0.94
CA GLY A 326 -7.67 11.14 -1.06
C GLY A 326 -8.83 11.17 -2.07
N SER A 327 -8.93 10.21 -3.01
CA SER A 327 -10.09 10.08 -3.91
C SER A 327 -11.08 8.99 -3.52
N VAL A 328 -10.69 8.02 -2.69
CA VAL A 328 -11.43 6.76 -2.49
C VAL A 328 -12.88 6.98 -2.06
N LEU A 329 -13.13 7.93 -1.14
CA LEU A 329 -14.49 8.23 -0.68
C LEU A 329 -15.38 8.86 -1.76
N ARG A 330 -14.83 9.73 -2.61
CA ARG A 330 -15.57 10.32 -3.73
C ARG A 330 -15.82 9.28 -4.82
N ASP A 331 -14.82 8.46 -5.12
CA ASP A 331 -14.94 7.35 -6.07
C ASP A 331 -16.00 6.33 -5.59
N THR A 332 -16.13 6.15 -4.28
CA THR A 332 -17.19 5.34 -3.66
C THR A 332 -18.57 5.94 -3.94
N ALA A 333 -18.75 7.26 -3.80
CA ALA A 333 -20.01 7.92 -4.13
C ALA A 333 -20.41 7.72 -5.61
N ASP A 334 -19.44 7.84 -6.53
CA ASP A 334 -19.67 7.64 -7.97
C ASP A 334 -20.02 6.19 -8.31
N GLN A 335 -19.38 5.22 -7.66
CA GLN A 335 -19.71 3.81 -7.82
C GLN A 335 -21.13 3.49 -7.29
N LEU A 336 -21.53 4.04 -6.14
CA LEU A 336 -22.90 3.89 -5.62
C LEU A 336 -23.94 4.48 -6.58
N ARG A 337 -23.68 5.64 -7.18
CA ARG A 337 -24.57 6.23 -8.22
C ARG A 337 -24.66 5.36 -9.47
N SER A 338 -23.58 4.65 -9.78
CA SER A 338 -23.49 3.73 -10.91
C SER A 338 -24.10 2.35 -10.61
N GLY A 339 -24.60 2.13 -9.39
CA GLY A 339 -25.27 0.91 -8.98
C GLY A 339 -24.37 -0.17 -8.40
N ALA A 340 -23.13 0.15 -8.01
CA ALA A 340 -22.27 -0.77 -7.27
C ALA A 340 -22.93 -1.18 -5.95
N SER A 341 -22.72 -2.43 -5.53
CA SER A 341 -23.21 -2.90 -4.25
C SER A 341 -22.34 -2.37 -3.11
N THR A 342 -22.94 -2.08 -1.95
CA THR A 342 -22.17 -1.67 -0.76
C THR A 342 -21.24 -2.79 -0.28
N GLN A 343 -21.56 -4.06 -0.56
CA GLN A 343 -20.73 -5.20 -0.18
C GLN A 343 -19.39 -5.20 -0.93
N ASP A 344 -19.40 -4.91 -2.23
CA ASP A 344 -18.18 -4.85 -3.04
C ASP A 344 -17.29 -3.68 -2.60
N LEU A 345 -17.90 -2.54 -2.28
CA LEU A 345 -17.18 -1.32 -1.89
C LEU A 345 -16.52 -1.44 -0.51
N ARG A 346 -17.08 -2.24 0.42
CA ARG A 346 -16.49 -2.43 1.75
C ARG A 346 -15.10 -3.05 1.70
N GLY A 347 -14.84 -3.95 0.74
CA GLY A 347 -13.55 -4.63 0.64
C GLY A 347 -12.37 -3.70 0.34
N GLY A 348 -12.64 -2.51 -0.21
CA GLY A 348 -11.63 -1.48 -0.45
C GLY A 348 -11.62 -0.35 0.59
N LEU A 349 -12.54 -0.36 1.56
CA LEU A 349 -12.78 0.79 2.45
C LEU A 349 -12.73 0.47 3.96
N CYS A 350 -13.06 -0.75 4.42
CA CYS A 350 -13.45 -1.02 5.83
C CYS A 350 -12.49 -1.84 6.71
#